data_AF-A0A940KSQ9-F1
#
_entry.id   AF-A0A940KSQ9-F1
#
_cell.length_a   1.000
_cell.length_b   1.000
_cell.length_c   1.000
_cell.angle_alpha   90.00
_cell.angle_beta   90.00
_cell.angle_gamma   90.00
#
_symmetry.space_group_name_H-M   'P 1'
#
loop_
_entity.id
_entity.type
_entity.pdbx_description
1 polymer ?
#
loop_
_entity_poly.entity_id
_entity_poly.type
_entity_poly.pdbx_seq_one_letter_code
_entity_poly.pdbx_strand_id
1 'polypeptide(L)'
;MDQGDENAEQLTLGNFGNIYAKLGQPDIAIGYYRSAMPYFLERQSWTVLAELALGLAKVFETKGMTDSVKHYSAVALAAAKNSGISDDLLAVNSFLAGYYKKRGIADSAYLYLNATIEAKDSLFSEEKSRQIQSLGFEESIRQEKIAARQKEQELERQTNLQYAIIAIGVICFAVVFLLLSRTVIVNEKWIRFLGILGLLLVFEFINLFLHPFIGDITHHSPILMLAFMVVIASLLIPVHHRLEHWIKTKMTAKNKAIRLEAARKTVAKLEAEVERKEGH
;
A
#
# COMPACT_ATOMS: atom_id res chain seq x y z
N MET A 1 34.90 19.77 11.26
CA MET A 1 33.47 20.03 11.47
C MET A 1 32.76 19.71 10.17
N ASP A 2 31.64 19.01 10.25
CA ASP A 2 30.82 18.69 9.09
C ASP A 2 30.22 19.98 8.50
N GLN A 3 30.11 20.08 7.17
CA GLN A 3 29.56 21.27 6.50
C GLN A 3 28.13 21.59 6.95
N GLY A 4 27.38 20.56 7.37
CA GLY A 4 26.04 20.73 7.95
C GLY A 4 26.06 21.47 9.29
N ASP A 5 27.07 21.24 10.12
CA ASP A 5 27.20 21.84 11.46
C ASP A 5 27.56 23.33 11.37
N GLU A 6 28.49 23.67 10.47
CA GLU A 6 28.91 25.06 10.23
C GLU A 6 27.76 25.91 9.61
N ASN A 7 26.97 25.34 8.69
CA ASN A 7 25.77 26.00 8.17
C ASN A 7 24.76 26.30 9.28
N ALA A 8 24.49 25.33 10.17
CA ALA A 8 23.53 25.48 11.25
C ALA A 8 23.96 26.53 12.27
N GLU A 9 25.25 26.57 12.62
CA GLU A 9 25.83 27.60 13.49
C GLU A 9 25.60 29.02 12.93
N GLN A 10 25.89 29.21 11.64
CA GLN A 10 25.80 30.53 10.99
C GLN A 10 24.35 30.99 10.81
N LEU A 11 23.42 30.06 10.53
CA LEU A 11 21.99 30.33 10.55
C LEU A 11 21.52 30.76 11.95
N THR A 12 22.07 30.11 12.98
CA THR A 12 21.77 30.45 14.38
C THR A 12 22.23 31.87 14.73
N LEU A 13 23.41 32.29 14.25
CA LEU A 13 23.87 33.68 14.39
C LEU A 13 22.92 34.66 13.70
N GLY A 14 22.47 34.37 12.48
CA GLY A 14 21.46 35.18 11.79
C GLY A 14 20.16 35.33 12.59
N ASN A 15 19.69 34.22 13.16
CA ASN A 15 18.51 34.18 14.02
C ASN A 15 18.70 34.99 15.31
N PHE A 16 19.87 34.96 15.93
CA PHE A 16 20.17 35.85 17.05
C PHE A 16 20.08 37.31 16.64
N GLY A 17 20.58 37.68 15.46
CA GLY A 17 20.38 39.01 14.87
C GLY A 17 18.90 39.41 14.84
N ASN A 18 18.04 38.54 14.32
CA ASN A 18 16.58 38.75 14.27
C ASN A 18 15.96 38.92 15.67
N ILE A 19 16.37 38.10 16.65
CA ILE A 19 15.85 38.14 18.03
C ILE A 19 16.27 39.44 18.71
N TYR A 20 17.56 39.79 18.70
CA TYR A 20 18.05 41.00 19.36
C TYR A 20 17.52 42.28 18.70
N ALA A 21 17.27 42.27 17.38
CA ALA A 21 16.60 43.37 16.70
C ALA A 21 15.18 43.60 17.24
N LYS A 22 14.41 42.52 17.44
CA LYS A 22 13.05 42.59 18.03
C LYS A 22 13.04 42.97 19.50
N LEU A 23 14.09 42.62 20.25
CA LEU A 23 14.27 43.02 21.65
C LEU A 23 14.70 44.50 21.81
N GLY A 24 14.85 45.25 20.72
CA GLY A 24 15.29 46.65 20.79
C GLY A 24 16.77 46.80 21.14
N GLN A 25 17.60 45.78 20.87
CA GLN A 25 19.04 45.78 21.09
C GLN A 25 19.79 45.82 19.75
N PRO A 26 19.76 46.97 19.05
CA PRO A 26 20.22 47.05 17.65
C PRO A 26 21.72 46.80 17.48
N ASP A 27 22.56 47.20 18.43
CA ASP A 27 24.02 47.03 18.32
C ASP A 27 24.44 45.55 18.42
N ILE A 28 23.76 44.79 19.29
CA ILE A 28 23.96 43.35 19.42
C ILE A 28 23.46 42.64 18.15
N ALA A 29 22.30 43.04 17.64
CA ALA A 29 21.75 42.49 16.39
C ALA A 29 22.70 42.69 15.21
N ILE A 30 23.26 43.89 15.05
CA ILE A 30 24.24 44.20 14.00
C ILE A 30 25.47 43.31 14.11
N GLY A 31 25.97 43.07 15.33
CA GLY A 31 27.09 42.17 15.58
C GLY A 31 26.83 40.77 15.02
N TYR A 32 25.71 40.16 15.40
CA TYR A 32 25.34 38.83 14.95
C TYR A 32 25.13 38.71 13.43
N TYR A 33 24.42 39.66 12.83
CA TYR A 33 24.23 39.65 11.37
C TYR A 33 25.56 39.78 10.62
N ARG A 34 26.47 40.65 11.08
CA ARG A 34 27.79 40.84 10.46
C ARG A 34 28.70 39.64 10.63
N SER A 35 28.59 38.91 11.74
CA SER A 35 29.33 37.66 11.94
C SER A 35 28.89 36.57 10.96
N ALA A 36 27.57 36.47 10.69
CA ALA A 36 27.01 35.43 9.81
C ALA A 36 27.19 35.72 8.31
N MET A 37 27.14 37.00 7.93
CA MET A 37 27.06 37.42 6.52
C MET A 37 28.21 36.93 5.61
N PRO A 38 29.51 36.97 6.01
CA PRO A 38 30.62 36.54 5.15
C PRO A 38 30.52 35.07 4.74
N TYR A 39 30.04 34.22 5.66
CA TYR A 39 29.88 32.79 5.43
C TYR A 39 28.89 32.50 4.29
N PHE A 40 27.72 33.15 4.32
CA PHE A 40 26.69 32.98 3.30
C PHE A 40 27.05 33.68 1.99
N LEU A 41 27.85 34.76 2.05
CA LEU A 41 28.39 35.42 0.86
C LEU A 41 29.38 34.51 0.11
N GLU A 42 30.34 33.91 0.82
CA GLU A 42 31.34 33.01 0.23
C GLU A 42 30.69 31.78 -0.43
N ARG A 43 29.65 31.25 0.21
CA ARG A 43 28.89 30.08 -0.27
C ARG A 43 27.77 30.42 -1.25
N GLN A 44 27.62 31.70 -1.61
CA GLN A 44 26.58 32.16 -2.54
C GLN A 44 25.16 31.75 -2.12
N SER A 45 24.90 31.70 -0.81
CA SER A 45 23.57 31.44 -0.26
C SER A 45 22.75 32.73 -0.33
N TRP A 46 22.22 33.01 -1.51
CA TRP A 46 21.58 34.29 -1.83
C TRP A 46 20.34 34.59 -0.98
N THR A 47 19.54 33.57 -0.66
CA THR A 47 18.35 33.70 0.18
C THR A 47 18.70 34.17 1.59
N VAL A 48 19.64 33.47 2.25
CA VAL A 48 20.06 33.84 3.60
C VAL A 48 20.78 35.19 3.59
N LEU A 49 21.60 35.46 2.56
CA LEU A 49 22.26 36.75 2.41
C LEU A 49 21.25 37.91 2.27
N ALA A 50 20.17 37.71 1.50
CA ALA A 50 19.10 38.68 1.36
C ALA A 50 18.41 38.95 2.71
N GLU A 51 18.12 37.89 3.48
CA GLU A 51 17.51 38.01 4.80
C GLU A 51 18.40 38.79 5.79
N LEU A 52 19.68 38.42 5.90
CA LEU A 52 20.63 39.07 6.82
C LEU A 52 20.84 40.54 6.46
N ALA A 53 21.00 40.85 5.16
CA ALA A 53 21.15 42.21 4.69
C ALA A 53 19.89 43.05 4.88
N LEU A 54 18.71 42.47 4.67
CA LEU A 54 17.43 43.12 4.96
C LEU A 54 17.25 43.38 6.46
N GLY A 55 17.66 42.42 7.31
CA GLY A 55 17.70 42.57 8.76
C GLY A 55 18.58 43.74 9.19
N LEU A 56 19.80 43.84 8.67
CA LEU A 56 20.69 44.98 8.90
C LEU A 56 20.08 46.30 8.43
N ALA A 57 19.49 46.34 7.23
CA ALA A 57 18.84 47.55 6.71
C ALA A 57 17.71 48.02 7.64
N LYS A 58 16.87 47.10 8.15
CA LYS A 58 15.82 47.41 9.13
C LYS A 58 16.39 47.94 10.44
N VAL A 59 17.45 47.32 10.97
CA VAL A 59 18.08 47.78 12.21
C VAL A 59 18.74 49.16 12.04
N PHE A 60 19.37 49.42 10.90
CA PHE A 60 19.92 50.76 10.63
C PHE A 60 18.83 51.81 10.37
N GLU A 61 17.65 51.42 9.88
CA GLU A 61 16.50 52.31 9.77
C GLU A 61 16.06 52.78 11.17
N THR A 62 15.95 51.88 12.15
CA THR A 62 15.56 52.26 13.52
C THR A 62 16.60 53.15 14.21
N LYS A 63 17.88 53.02 13.85
CA LYS A 63 18.96 53.92 14.30
C LYS A 63 19.04 55.25 13.53
N GLY A 64 18.24 55.44 12.47
CA GLY A 64 18.27 56.64 11.63
C GLY A 64 19.49 56.75 10.69
N MET A 65 20.26 55.67 10.51
CA MET A 65 21.50 55.66 9.73
C MET A 65 21.25 55.46 8.23
N THR A 66 20.88 56.55 7.54
CA THR A 66 20.52 56.56 6.10
C THR A 66 21.48 55.81 5.18
N ASP A 67 22.78 56.06 5.30
CA ASP A 67 23.77 55.51 4.36
C ASP A 67 23.90 54.00 4.53
N SER A 68 23.83 53.52 5.77
CA SER A 68 23.81 52.09 6.07
C SER A 68 22.54 51.43 5.57
N VAL A 69 21.37 52.08 5.70
CA VAL A 69 20.13 51.57 5.11
C VAL A 69 20.26 51.41 3.60
N LYS A 70 20.75 52.44 2.89
CA LYS A 70 20.94 52.38 1.44
C LYS A 70 21.90 51.25 1.04
N HIS A 71 23.03 51.13 1.73
CA HIS A 71 24.02 50.09 1.47
C HIS A 71 23.44 48.68 1.64
N TYR A 72 22.91 48.37 2.83
CA TYR A 72 22.42 47.03 3.12
C TYR A 72 21.13 46.68 2.35
N SER A 73 20.29 47.67 2.02
CA SER A 73 19.14 47.41 1.14
C SER A 73 19.56 47.09 -0.29
N ALA A 74 20.65 47.71 -0.80
CA ALA A 74 21.19 47.38 -2.11
C ALA A 74 21.78 45.96 -2.14
N VAL A 75 22.50 45.57 -1.08
CA VAL A 75 22.97 44.19 -0.91
C VAL A 75 21.81 43.21 -0.85
N ALA A 76 20.78 43.50 -0.05
CA ALA A 76 19.60 42.65 0.07
C ALA A 76 18.87 42.50 -1.27
N LEU A 77 18.72 43.59 -2.03
CA LEU A 77 18.06 43.56 -3.33
C LEU A 77 18.85 42.77 -4.38
N ALA A 78 20.18 42.89 -4.39
CA ALA A 78 21.04 42.11 -5.27
C ALA A 78 20.97 40.62 -4.93
N ALA A 79 21.04 40.27 -3.64
CA ALA A 79 20.92 38.90 -3.17
C ALA A 79 19.53 38.32 -3.49
N ALA A 80 18.44 39.06 -3.23
CA ALA A 80 17.09 38.62 -3.57
C ALA A 80 16.91 38.37 -5.08
N LYS A 81 17.48 39.22 -5.94
CA LYS A 81 17.49 38.97 -7.40
C LYS A 81 18.26 37.71 -7.78
N ASN A 82 19.42 37.47 -7.16
CA ASN A 82 20.24 36.29 -7.42
C ASN A 82 19.63 34.99 -6.87
N SER A 83 18.77 35.08 -5.84
CA SER A 83 18.05 33.91 -5.31
C SER A 83 17.07 33.31 -6.32
N GLY A 84 16.47 34.14 -7.18
CA GLY A 84 15.36 33.76 -8.04
C GLY A 84 14.05 33.47 -7.28
N ILE A 85 14.00 33.71 -5.97
CA ILE A 85 12.84 33.45 -5.12
C ILE A 85 11.99 34.71 -5.01
N SER A 86 10.72 34.60 -5.44
CA SER A 86 9.78 35.73 -5.41
C SER A 86 9.47 36.24 -4.00
N ASP A 87 9.56 35.37 -2.98
CA ASP A 87 9.40 35.77 -1.58
C ASP A 87 10.50 36.73 -1.09
N ASP A 88 11.75 36.45 -1.45
CA ASP A 88 12.90 37.32 -1.12
C ASP A 88 12.74 38.70 -1.77
N LEU A 89 12.32 38.74 -3.04
CA LEU A 89 12.03 39.97 -3.76
C LEU A 89 10.86 40.74 -3.12
N LEU A 90 9.80 40.04 -2.74
CA LEU A 90 8.64 40.65 -2.09
C LEU A 90 9.05 41.31 -0.77
N ALA A 91 9.84 40.63 0.07
CA ALA A 91 10.26 41.14 1.36
C ALA A 91 11.14 42.40 1.24
N VAL A 92 12.13 42.39 0.34
CA VAL A 92 13.05 43.52 0.14
C VAL A 92 12.34 44.71 -0.50
N ASN A 93 11.54 44.50 -1.55
CA ASN A 93 10.82 45.58 -2.22
C ASN A 93 9.76 46.21 -1.30
N SER A 94 9.08 45.40 -0.48
CA SER A 94 8.11 45.90 0.51
C SER A 94 8.78 46.83 1.53
N PHE A 95 9.97 46.44 2.01
CA PHE A 95 10.75 47.28 2.92
C PHE A 95 11.16 48.60 2.27
N LEU A 96 11.70 48.55 1.04
CA LEU A 96 12.13 49.74 0.30
C LEU A 96 10.96 50.68 0.00
N ALA A 97 9.82 50.15 -0.43
CA ALA A 97 8.60 50.92 -0.65
C ALA A 97 8.17 51.67 0.62
N GLY A 98 8.16 50.98 1.76
CA GLY A 98 7.87 51.57 3.08
C GLY A 98 8.88 52.63 3.49
N TYR A 99 10.18 52.35 3.31
CA TYR A 99 11.28 53.26 3.65
C TYR A 99 11.20 54.58 2.88
N TYR A 100 11.04 54.52 1.55
CA TYR A 100 10.94 55.72 0.72
C TYR A 100 9.63 56.48 0.95
N LYS A 101 8.52 55.76 1.20
CA LYS A 101 7.23 56.37 1.55
C LYS A 101 7.32 57.20 2.83
N LYS A 102 7.93 56.68 3.91
CA LYS A 102 8.12 57.41 5.18
C LYS A 102 8.91 58.71 5.02
N ARG A 103 9.74 58.80 3.97
CA ARG A 103 10.59 59.95 3.66
C ARG A 103 9.99 60.91 2.64
N GLY A 104 8.78 60.65 2.17
CA GLY A 104 8.11 61.48 1.15
C GLY A 104 8.73 61.37 -0.25
N ILE A 105 9.53 60.35 -0.52
CA ILE A 105 10.17 60.13 -1.84
C ILE A 105 9.22 59.26 -2.67
N ALA A 106 8.25 59.91 -3.32
CA ALA A 106 7.14 59.23 -4.01
C ALA A 106 7.60 58.32 -5.16
N ASP A 107 8.53 58.79 -6.01
CA ASP A 107 8.96 58.04 -7.20
C ASP A 107 9.57 56.69 -6.84
N SER A 108 10.52 56.68 -5.89
CA SER A 108 11.12 55.43 -5.40
C SER A 108 10.12 54.57 -4.66
N ALA A 109 9.25 55.17 -3.83
CA ALA A 109 8.21 54.40 -3.14
C ALA A 109 7.28 53.68 -4.12
N TYR A 110 6.88 54.36 -5.20
CA TYR A 110 6.03 53.80 -6.26
C TYR A 110 6.75 52.69 -7.05
N LEU A 111 8.01 52.91 -7.43
CA LEU A 111 8.84 51.89 -8.10
C LEU A 111 8.89 50.58 -7.32
N TYR A 112 9.24 50.64 -6.04
CA TYR A 112 9.36 49.44 -5.21
C TYR A 112 7.99 48.85 -4.83
N LEU A 113 6.94 49.66 -4.81
CA LEU A 113 5.57 49.17 -4.63
C LEU A 113 5.13 48.31 -5.84
N ASN A 114 5.40 48.77 -7.07
CA ASN A 114 5.09 47.98 -8.27
C ASN A 114 5.89 46.67 -8.30
N ALA A 115 7.18 46.72 -7.98
CA ALA A 115 8.02 45.51 -7.87
C ALA A 115 7.50 44.52 -6.79
N THR A 116 6.88 45.04 -5.72
CA THR A 116 6.24 44.20 -4.69
C THR A 116 5.00 43.50 -5.24
N ILE A 117 4.19 44.19 -6.05
CA ILE A 117 2.99 43.61 -6.70
C ILE A 117 3.41 42.51 -7.68
N GLU A 118 4.41 42.76 -8.51
CA GLU A 118 4.94 41.76 -9.46
C GLU A 118 5.45 40.51 -8.75
N ALA A 119 6.23 40.68 -7.68
CA ALA A 119 6.73 39.56 -6.87
C ALA A 119 5.58 38.77 -6.22
N LYS A 120 4.54 39.47 -5.74
CA LYS A 120 3.36 38.87 -5.13
C LYS A 120 2.57 38.04 -6.14
N ASP A 121 2.32 38.57 -7.33
CA ASP A 121 1.57 37.86 -8.38
C ASP A 121 2.31 36.60 -8.84
N SER A 122 3.64 36.68 -8.97
CA SER A 122 4.48 35.50 -9.23
C SER A 122 4.31 34.43 -8.15
N LEU A 123 4.42 34.80 -6.86
CA LEU A 123 4.26 33.87 -5.74
C LEU A 123 2.91 33.15 -5.75
N PHE A 124 1.81 33.89 -5.95
CA PHE A 124 0.47 33.28 -5.99
C PHE A 124 0.29 32.34 -7.18
N SER A 125 0.84 32.69 -8.35
CA SER A 125 0.75 31.83 -9.53
C SER A 125 1.55 30.53 -9.37
N GLU A 126 2.75 30.60 -8.78
CA GLU A 126 3.58 29.44 -8.50
C GLU A 126 2.91 28.52 -7.47
N GLU A 127 2.41 29.08 -6.37
CA GLU A 127 1.75 28.30 -5.32
C GLU A 127 0.49 27.59 -5.84
N LYS A 128 -0.32 28.28 -6.64
CA LYS A 128 -1.48 27.68 -7.28
C LYS A 128 -1.08 26.53 -8.21
N SER A 129 0.01 26.68 -8.97
CA SER A 129 0.54 25.63 -9.85
C SER A 129 1.01 24.42 -9.04
N ARG A 130 1.77 24.63 -7.96
CA ARG A 130 2.19 23.56 -7.04
C ARG A 130 1.01 22.83 -6.43
N GLN A 131 -0.02 23.57 -5.98
CA GLN A 131 -1.23 22.97 -5.43
C GLN A 131 -1.94 22.09 -6.46
N ILE A 132 -2.11 22.55 -7.70
CA ILE A 132 -2.71 21.75 -8.79
C ILE A 132 -1.89 20.48 -9.05
N GLN A 133 -0.56 20.58 -9.06
CA GLN A 133 0.32 19.40 -9.24
C GLN A 133 0.16 18.40 -8.10
N SER A 134 0.10 18.88 -6.84
CA SER A 134 -0.09 18.01 -5.67
C SER A 134 -1.43 17.26 -5.71
N LEU A 135 -2.51 17.93 -6.12
CA LEU A 135 -3.83 17.31 -6.31
C LEU A 135 -3.80 16.27 -7.44
N GLY A 136 -3.13 16.57 -8.55
CA GLY A 136 -2.97 15.62 -9.65
C GLY A 136 -2.16 14.38 -9.26
N PHE A 137 -1.11 14.56 -8.44
CA PHE A 137 -0.33 13.45 -7.90
C PHE A 137 -1.17 12.60 -6.93
N GLU A 138 -1.92 13.23 -6.02
CA GLU A 138 -2.78 12.53 -5.08
C GLU A 138 -3.87 11.72 -5.81
N GLU A 139 -4.49 12.28 -6.86
CA GLU A 139 -5.46 11.56 -7.67
C GLU A 139 -4.79 10.38 -8.43
N SER A 140 -3.57 10.55 -8.94
CA SER A 140 -2.82 9.46 -9.58
C SER A 140 -2.59 8.27 -8.63
N ILE A 141 -2.14 8.56 -7.41
CA ILE A 141 -1.98 7.54 -6.35
C ILE A 141 -3.32 6.90 -6.00
N ARG A 142 -4.41 7.68 -5.96
CA ARG A 142 -5.76 7.16 -5.71
C ARG A 142 -6.19 6.18 -6.80
N GLN A 143 -5.95 6.52 -8.07
CA GLN A 143 -6.27 5.66 -9.22
C GLN A 143 -5.48 4.34 -9.16
N GLU A 144 -4.18 4.41 -8.83
CA GLU A 144 -3.35 3.22 -8.67
C GLU A 144 -3.87 2.31 -7.54
N LYS A 145 -4.24 2.87 -6.38
CA LYS A 145 -4.84 2.12 -5.27
C LYS A 145 -6.16 1.46 -5.65
N ILE A 146 -7.01 2.14 -6.43
CA ILE A 146 -8.27 1.57 -6.92
C ILE A 146 -7.98 0.40 -7.86
N ALA A 147 -7.06 0.56 -8.80
CA ALA A 147 -6.67 -0.49 -9.73
C ALA A 147 -6.06 -1.70 -9.01
N ALA A 148 -5.21 -1.47 -8.00
CA ALA A 148 -4.63 -2.52 -7.17
C ALA A 148 -5.70 -3.31 -6.41
N ARG A 149 -6.65 -2.62 -5.77
CA ARG A 149 -7.78 -3.28 -5.08
C ARG A 149 -8.66 -4.07 -6.03
N GLN A 150 -8.95 -3.55 -7.22
CA GLN A 150 -9.72 -4.28 -8.23
C GLN A 150 -9.01 -5.56 -8.67
N LYS A 151 -7.68 -5.50 -8.84
CA LYS A 151 -6.87 -6.66 -9.20
C LYS A 151 -6.84 -7.71 -8.08
N GLU A 152 -6.72 -7.27 -6.84
CA GLU A 152 -6.80 -8.14 -5.64
C GLU A 152 -8.17 -8.82 -5.54
N GLN A 153 -9.26 -8.07 -5.70
CA GLN A 153 -10.62 -8.61 -5.71
C GLN A 153 -10.85 -9.60 -6.84
N GLU A 154 -10.30 -9.35 -8.04
CA GLU A 154 -10.42 -10.27 -9.16
C GLU A 154 -9.63 -11.57 -8.89
N LEU A 155 -8.46 -11.47 -8.26
CA LEU A 155 -7.69 -12.66 -7.85
C LEU A 155 -8.47 -13.46 -6.80
N GLU A 156 -8.99 -12.82 -5.75
CA GLU A 156 -9.84 -13.47 -4.74
C GLU A 156 -11.06 -14.12 -5.37
N ARG A 157 -11.73 -13.44 -6.32
CA ARG A 157 -12.88 -13.99 -7.05
C ARG A 157 -12.51 -15.24 -7.83
N GLN A 158 -11.36 -15.24 -8.51
CA GLN A 158 -10.85 -16.40 -9.25
C GLN A 158 -10.53 -17.56 -8.30
N THR A 159 -9.85 -17.29 -7.18
CA THR A 159 -9.54 -18.30 -6.16
C THR A 159 -10.82 -18.89 -5.56
N ASN A 160 -11.79 -18.06 -5.21
CA ASN A 160 -13.09 -18.51 -4.68
C ASN A 160 -13.85 -19.37 -5.70
N LEU A 161 -13.81 -19.01 -6.99
CA LEU A 161 -14.44 -19.79 -8.05
C LEU A 161 -13.76 -21.14 -8.25
N GLN A 162 -12.43 -21.19 -8.19
CA GLN A 162 -11.66 -22.43 -8.25
C GLN A 162 -12.04 -23.36 -7.09
N TYR A 163 -12.12 -22.85 -5.87
CA TYR A 163 -12.57 -23.62 -4.70
C TYR A 163 -14.00 -24.13 -4.85
N ALA A 164 -14.92 -23.31 -5.38
CA ALA A 164 -16.28 -23.75 -5.65
C ALA A 164 -16.35 -24.90 -6.67
N ILE A 165 -15.58 -24.83 -7.76
CA ILE A 165 -15.52 -25.89 -8.78
C ILE A 165 -14.99 -27.20 -8.20
N ILE A 166 -13.92 -27.13 -7.40
CA ILE A 166 -13.32 -28.33 -6.80
C ILE A 166 -14.29 -28.94 -5.78
N ALA A 167 -14.95 -28.13 -4.94
CA ALA A 167 -15.97 -28.61 -4.01
C ALA A 167 -17.14 -29.31 -4.73
N ILE A 168 -17.65 -28.72 -5.83
CA ILE A 168 -18.69 -29.34 -6.66
C ILE A 168 -18.20 -30.67 -7.25
N GLY A 169 -16.94 -30.71 -7.72
CA GLY A 169 -16.32 -31.94 -8.24
C GLY A 169 -16.26 -33.07 -7.21
N VAL A 170 -15.86 -32.77 -5.97
CA VAL A 170 -15.84 -33.74 -4.86
C VAL A 170 -17.23 -34.27 -4.54
N ILE A 171 -18.23 -33.38 -4.43
CA ILE A 171 -19.62 -33.75 -4.15
C ILE A 171 -20.18 -34.62 -5.27
N CYS A 172 -19.97 -34.22 -6.53
CA CYS A 172 -20.40 -34.97 -7.70
C CYS A 172 -19.77 -36.37 -7.74
N PHE A 173 -18.46 -36.47 -7.49
CA PHE A 173 -17.76 -37.75 -7.39
C PHE A 173 -18.35 -38.64 -6.28
N ALA A 174 -18.62 -38.07 -5.10
CA ALA A 174 -19.24 -38.81 -4.00
C ALA A 174 -20.65 -39.30 -4.33
N VAL A 175 -21.47 -38.49 -5.01
CA VAL A 175 -22.82 -38.87 -5.46
C VAL A 175 -22.74 -39.98 -6.50
N VAL A 176 -21.89 -39.84 -7.52
CA VAL A 176 -21.68 -40.88 -8.56
C VAL A 176 -21.20 -42.19 -7.93
N PHE A 177 -20.26 -42.10 -6.98
CA PHE A 177 -19.78 -43.25 -6.22
C PHE A 177 -20.92 -43.97 -5.48
N LEU A 178 -21.77 -43.23 -4.77
CA LEU A 178 -22.92 -43.79 -4.05
C LEU A 178 -23.97 -44.39 -5.00
N LEU A 179 -24.23 -43.75 -6.14
CA LEU A 179 -25.15 -44.27 -7.15
C LEU A 179 -24.63 -45.56 -7.79
N LEU A 180 -23.34 -45.62 -8.14
CA LEU A 180 -22.71 -46.85 -8.65
C LEU A 180 -22.74 -47.97 -7.63
N SER A 181 -22.49 -47.65 -6.35
CA SER A 181 -22.66 -48.59 -5.23
C SER A 181 -24.10 -49.10 -5.08
N ARG A 182 -25.09 -48.28 -5.47
CA ARG A 182 -26.50 -48.67 -5.40
C ARG A 182 -26.96 -49.53 -6.59
N THR A 183 -26.48 -49.25 -7.79
CA THR A 183 -27.06 -49.80 -9.04
C THR A 183 -26.30 -50.99 -9.61
N VAL A 184 -24.99 -51.09 -9.40
CA VAL A 184 -24.14 -52.12 -10.03
C VAL A 184 -23.64 -53.13 -9.00
N ILE A 185 -23.58 -54.41 -9.36
CA ILE A 185 -22.90 -55.45 -8.56
C ILE A 185 -21.39 -55.25 -8.72
N VAL A 186 -20.84 -54.28 -8.00
CA VAL A 186 -19.42 -53.90 -8.09
C VAL A 186 -18.55 -54.99 -7.44
N ASN A 187 -17.51 -55.41 -8.16
CA ASN A 187 -16.52 -56.39 -7.68
C ASN A 187 -15.63 -55.77 -6.58
N GLU A 188 -15.12 -56.58 -5.66
CA GLU A 188 -14.29 -56.12 -4.53
C GLU A 188 -13.07 -55.29 -4.98
N LYS A 189 -12.44 -55.67 -6.09
CA LYS A 189 -11.30 -54.92 -6.66
C LYS A 189 -11.67 -53.49 -7.05
N TRP A 190 -12.89 -53.29 -7.57
CA TRP A 190 -13.39 -51.97 -7.96
C TRP A 190 -13.74 -51.10 -6.74
N ILE A 191 -14.25 -51.71 -5.66
CA ILE A 191 -14.50 -50.98 -4.40
C ILE A 191 -13.20 -50.42 -3.83
N ARG A 192 -12.14 -51.24 -3.82
CA ARG A 192 -10.82 -50.83 -3.34
C ARG A 192 -10.23 -49.71 -4.20
N PHE A 193 -10.25 -49.88 -5.52
CA PHE A 193 -9.76 -48.87 -6.46
C PHE A 193 -10.50 -47.53 -6.29
N LEU A 194 -11.83 -47.58 -6.30
CA LEU A 194 -12.66 -46.38 -6.25
C LEU A 194 -12.61 -45.72 -4.86
N GLY A 195 -12.39 -46.51 -3.80
CA GLY A 195 -12.10 -46.02 -2.46
C GLY A 195 -10.78 -45.26 -2.38
N ILE A 196 -9.69 -45.78 -2.97
CA ILE A 196 -8.39 -45.09 -3.03
C ILE A 196 -8.50 -43.81 -3.85
N LEU A 197 -9.20 -43.85 -4.99
CA LEU A 197 -9.44 -42.67 -5.82
C LEU A 197 -10.22 -41.59 -5.03
N GLY A 198 -11.25 -42.00 -4.28
CA GLY A 198 -11.99 -41.09 -3.41
C GLY A 198 -11.15 -40.51 -2.26
N LEU A 199 -10.26 -41.31 -1.67
CA LEU A 199 -9.30 -40.83 -0.68
C LEU A 199 -8.38 -39.75 -1.26
N LEU A 200 -7.82 -40.00 -2.44
CA LEU A 200 -6.92 -39.06 -3.10
C LEU A 200 -7.64 -37.74 -3.42
N LEU A 201 -8.87 -37.82 -3.92
CA LEU A 201 -9.70 -36.65 -4.24
C LEU A 201 -10.06 -35.85 -2.97
N VAL A 202 -10.46 -36.52 -1.89
CA VAL A 202 -10.76 -35.86 -0.60
C VAL A 202 -9.49 -35.27 0.01
N PHE A 203 -8.36 -35.97 -0.07
CA PHE A 203 -7.06 -35.46 0.38
C PHE A 203 -6.65 -34.22 -0.40
N GLU A 204 -6.75 -34.26 -1.73
CA GLU A 204 -6.46 -33.12 -2.60
C GLU A 204 -7.36 -31.92 -2.29
N PHE A 205 -8.65 -32.15 -2.05
CA PHE A 205 -9.58 -31.10 -1.63
C PHE A 205 -9.19 -30.48 -0.28
N ILE A 206 -8.90 -31.31 0.73
CA ILE A 206 -8.50 -30.84 2.07
C ILE A 206 -7.18 -30.06 1.98
N ASN A 207 -6.21 -30.56 1.23
CA ASN A 207 -4.92 -29.91 1.00
C ASN A 207 -5.14 -28.52 0.36
N LEU A 208 -5.93 -28.46 -0.70
CA LEU A 208 -6.19 -27.23 -1.45
C LEU A 208 -7.03 -26.21 -0.66
N PHE A 209 -7.96 -26.67 0.18
CA PHE A 209 -8.76 -25.83 1.07
C PHE A 209 -7.93 -25.29 2.26
N LEU A 210 -7.05 -26.11 2.83
CA LEU A 210 -6.22 -25.71 3.96
C LEU A 210 -4.95 -24.97 3.55
N HIS A 211 -4.54 -25.04 2.28
CA HIS A 211 -3.34 -24.38 1.77
C HIS A 211 -3.23 -22.89 2.15
N PRO A 212 -4.24 -22.00 1.95
CA PRO A 212 -4.13 -20.60 2.35
C PRO A 212 -3.95 -20.42 3.87
N PHE A 213 -4.73 -21.14 4.68
CA PHE A 213 -4.63 -21.07 6.15
C PHE A 213 -3.27 -21.57 6.67
N ILE A 214 -2.76 -22.65 6.08
CA ILE A 214 -1.45 -23.19 6.44
C ILE A 214 -0.36 -22.21 5.97
N GLY A 215 -0.50 -21.58 4.81
CA GLY A 215 0.42 -20.56 4.31
C GLY A 215 0.60 -19.39 5.29
N ASP A 216 -0.49 -18.86 5.84
CA ASP A 216 -0.48 -17.77 6.82
C ASP A 216 0.22 -18.18 8.12
N ILE A 217 -0.08 -19.37 8.65
CA ILE A 217 0.52 -19.87 9.90
C ILE A 217 2.00 -20.19 9.70
N THR A 218 2.35 -20.79 8.57
CA THR A 218 3.71 -21.30 8.30
C THR A 218 4.64 -20.29 7.66
N HIS A 219 4.18 -19.05 7.45
CA HIS A 219 4.95 -18.00 6.76
C HIS A 219 5.46 -18.47 5.39
N HIS A 220 4.66 -19.30 4.71
CA HIS A 220 4.97 -19.87 3.39
C HIS A 220 6.27 -20.71 3.37
N SER A 221 6.70 -21.25 4.52
CA SER A 221 7.85 -22.17 4.60
C SER A 221 7.49 -23.56 4.06
N PRO A 222 8.15 -24.06 2.98
CA PRO A 222 7.81 -25.34 2.37
C PRO A 222 7.87 -26.55 3.30
N ILE A 223 8.85 -26.56 4.23
CA ILE A 223 9.06 -27.67 5.17
C ILE A 223 7.91 -27.76 6.18
N LEU A 224 7.47 -26.61 6.70
CA LEU A 224 6.37 -26.55 7.65
C LEU A 224 5.04 -26.88 6.98
N MET A 225 4.81 -26.38 5.76
CA MET A 225 3.63 -26.73 4.96
C MET A 225 3.55 -28.24 4.73
N LEU A 226 4.67 -28.86 4.32
CA LEU A 226 4.74 -30.31 4.10
C LEU A 226 4.48 -31.09 5.39
N ALA A 227 5.03 -30.66 6.53
CA ALA A 227 4.78 -31.30 7.81
C ALA A 227 3.29 -31.31 8.19
N PHE A 228 2.58 -30.19 8.01
CA PHE A 228 1.13 -30.11 8.24
C PHE A 228 0.34 -31.05 7.31
N MET A 229 0.69 -31.10 6.02
CA MET A 229 0.02 -31.98 5.07
C MET A 229 0.22 -33.46 5.39
N VAL A 230 1.40 -33.85 5.87
CA VAL A 230 1.68 -35.22 6.32
C VAL A 230 0.85 -35.58 7.55
N VAL A 231 0.68 -34.65 8.50
CA VAL A 231 -0.18 -34.85 9.68
C VAL A 231 -1.64 -35.07 9.26
N ILE A 232 -2.16 -34.24 8.37
CA ILE A 232 -3.53 -34.37 7.84
C ILE A 232 -3.71 -35.72 7.12
N ALA A 233 -2.76 -36.09 6.25
CA ALA A 233 -2.79 -37.38 5.55
C ALA A 233 -2.83 -38.55 6.54
N SER A 234 -2.01 -38.49 7.60
CA SER A 234 -1.95 -39.54 8.61
C SER A 234 -3.26 -39.73 9.38
N LEU A 235 -4.05 -38.67 9.56
CA LEU A 235 -5.37 -38.71 10.19
C LEU A 235 -6.46 -39.21 9.24
N LEU A 236 -6.33 -38.92 7.94
CA LEU A 236 -7.31 -39.27 6.93
C LEU A 236 -7.29 -40.77 6.56
N ILE A 237 -6.09 -41.38 6.53
CA ILE A 237 -5.90 -42.80 6.16
C ILE A 237 -6.70 -43.77 7.08
N PRO A 238 -6.65 -43.68 8.42
CA PRO A 238 -7.45 -44.54 9.30
C PRO A 238 -8.95 -44.40 9.08
N VAL A 239 -9.44 -43.18 8.82
CA VAL A 239 -10.85 -42.89 8.56
C VAL A 239 -11.30 -43.57 7.27
N HIS A 240 -10.49 -43.47 6.21
CA HIS A 240 -10.74 -44.16 4.94
C HIS A 240 -10.81 -45.67 5.11
N HIS A 241 -9.89 -46.28 5.85
CA HIS A 241 -9.88 -47.72 6.06
C HIS A 241 -11.16 -48.23 6.75
N ARG A 242 -11.67 -47.48 7.75
CA ARG A 242 -12.95 -47.78 8.41
C ARG A 242 -14.13 -47.67 7.43
N LEU A 243 -14.11 -46.63 6.60
CA LEU A 243 -15.15 -46.37 5.60
C LEU A 243 -15.16 -47.45 4.50
N GLU A 244 -14.01 -47.86 3.99
CA GLU A 244 -13.88 -48.97 3.04
C GLU A 244 -14.43 -50.28 3.62
N HIS A 245 -14.08 -50.62 4.86
CA HIS A 245 -14.58 -51.81 5.52
C HIS A 245 -16.12 -51.77 5.66
N TRP A 246 -16.66 -50.65 6.14
CA TRP A 246 -18.11 -50.46 6.27
C TRP A 246 -18.83 -50.62 4.93
N ILE A 247 -18.33 -49.98 3.86
CA ILE A 247 -18.90 -50.11 2.51
C ILE A 247 -18.85 -51.57 2.04
N LYS A 248 -17.71 -52.24 2.19
CA LYS A 248 -17.55 -53.64 1.78
C LYS A 248 -18.54 -54.56 2.49
N THR A 249 -18.72 -54.41 3.81
CA THR A 249 -19.70 -55.21 4.57
C THR A 249 -21.14 -54.95 4.12
N LYS A 250 -21.50 -53.69 3.89
CA LYS A 250 -22.87 -53.31 3.47
C LYS A 250 -23.18 -53.78 2.05
N MET A 251 -22.22 -53.67 1.13
CA MET A 251 -22.37 -54.12 -0.24
C MET A 251 -22.41 -55.65 -0.37
N THR A 252 -21.59 -56.37 0.37
CA THR A 252 -21.59 -57.85 0.32
C THR A 252 -22.90 -58.43 0.85
N ALA A 253 -23.45 -57.87 1.92
CA ALA A 253 -24.79 -58.23 2.42
C ALA A 253 -25.88 -57.98 1.38
N LYS A 254 -25.87 -56.80 0.74
CA LYS A 254 -26.83 -56.43 -0.30
C LYS A 254 -26.70 -57.30 -1.56
N ASN A 255 -25.48 -57.57 -2.03
CA ASN A 255 -25.24 -58.41 -3.21
C ASN A 255 -25.73 -59.85 -2.97
N LYS A 256 -25.57 -60.39 -1.75
CA LYS A 256 -26.14 -61.68 -1.35
C LYS A 256 -27.67 -61.66 -1.38
N ALA A 257 -28.31 -60.60 -0.86
CA ALA A 257 -29.77 -60.45 -0.89
C ALA A 257 -30.33 -60.38 -2.32
N ILE A 258 -29.73 -59.57 -3.20
CA ILE A 258 -30.14 -59.44 -4.61
C ILE A 258 -29.97 -60.78 -5.35
N ARG A 259 -28.84 -61.48 -5.15
CA ARG A 259 -28.60 -62.80 -5.75
C ARG A 259 -29.58 -63.85 -5.25
N LEU A 260 -29.94 -63.82 -3.96
CA LEU A 260 -30.90 -64.73 -3.37
C LEU A 260 -32.32 -64.49 -3.91
N GLU A 261 -32.75 -63.23 -4.05
CA GLU A 261 -34.03 -62.89 -4.67
C GLU A 261 -34.08 -63.28 -6.16
N ALA A 262 -33.00 -63.05 -6.90
CA ALA A 262 -32.90 -63.48 -8.29
C ALA A 262 -32.97 -65.01 -8.41
N ALA A 263 -32.23 -65.74 -7.56
CA ALA A 263 -32.28 -67.19 -7.51
C ALA A 263 -33.67 -67.72 -7.14
N ARG A 264 -34.34 -67.13 -6.14
CA ARG A 264 -35.73 -67.47 -5.78
C ARG A 264 -36.69 -67.24 -6.94
N LYS A 265 -36.58 -66.12 -7.67
CA LYS A 265 -37.38 -65.85 -8.87
C LYS A 265 -37.12 -66.87 -9.99
N THR A 266 -35.88 -67.30 -10.17
CA THR A 266 -35.52 -68.33 -11.16
C THR A 266 -36.08 -69.69 -10.76
N VAL A 267 -35.94 -70.10 -9.50
CA VAL A 267 -36.51 -71.36 -8.99
C VAL A 267 -38.03 -71.36 -9.11
N ALA A 268 -38.72 -70.31 -8.68
CA ALA A 268 -40.18 -70.20 -8.82
C ALA A 268 -40.65 -70.24 -10.29
N LYS A 269 -39.86 -69.69 -11.24
CA LYS A 269 -40.14 -69.83 -12.68
C LYS A 269 -39.96 -71.26 -13.17
N LEU A 270 -38.91 -71.94 -12.74
CA LEU A 270 -38.64 -73.33 -13.11
C LEU A 270 -39.69 -74.28 -12.53
N GLU A 271 -40.09 -74.10 -11.27
CA GLU A 271 -41.20 -74.85 -10.64
C GLU A 271 -42.51 -74.62 -11.39
N ALA A 272 -42.86 -73.38 -11.74
CA ALA A 272 -44.03 -73.07 -12.55
C ALA A 272 -43.98 -73.65 -13.98
N GLU A 273 -42.78 -73.81 -14.57
CA GLU A 273 -42.59 -74.48 -15.85
C GLU A 273 -42.71 -76.01 -15.74
N VAL A 274 -42.26 -76.60 -14.62
CA VAL A 274 -42.40 -78.04 -14.34
C VAL A 274 -43.85 -78.40 -14.06
N GLU A 275 -44.57 -77.63 -13.24
CA GLU A 275 -46.00 -77.82 -12.99
C GLU A 275 -46.83 -77.70 -14.28
N ARG A 276 -46.45 -76.81 -15.20
CA ARG A 276 -47.07 -76.74 -16.55
C ARG A 276 -46.80 -77.97 -17.43
N LYS A 277 -45.71 -78.70 -17.19
CA LYS A 277 -45.35 -79.90 -17.95
C LYS A 277 -45.95 -81.17 -17.36
N GLU A 278 -46.16 -81.23 -16.05
CA GLU A 278 -46.76 -82.39 -15.37
C GLU A 278 -48.30 -82.34 -15.31
N GLY A 279 -48.91 -81.18 -15.54
CA GLY A 279 -50.37 -81.00 -15.66
C GLY A 279 -50.97 -81.29 -17.04
N HIS A 280 -50.23 -81.96 -17.93
CA HIS A 280 -50.67 -82.38 -19.27
C HIS A 280 -50.65 -83.89 -19.43
#